data_AF-A0A7S7L6K8-F1
#
_entry.id   AF-A0A7S7L6K8-F1
#
_cell.length_a   1.000
_cell.length_b   1.000
_cell.length_c   1.000
_cell.angle_alpha   90.00
_cell.angle_beta   90.00
_cell.angle_gamma   90.00
#
_symmetry.space_group_name_H-M   'P 1'
#
loop_
_entity.id
_entity.type
_entity.pdbx_description
1 polymer ?
#
loop_
_entity_poly.entity_id
_entity_poly.type
_entity_poly.pdbx_seq_one_letter_code
_entity_poly.pdbx_strand_id
1 'polypeptide(L)'
;MSHTFNSANDRQWLKRTHQKRRNRSVELGKQAINLLVKKGKPVTYTNVAAISKEIDPEGNGIHPNTIRTNEQLYDHYGVCQDSCRISLF
;
A
#
# COMPACT_ATOMS: atom_id res chain seq x y z
N MET A 1 -17.88 -26.02 29.99
CA MET A 1 -18.31 -25.84 28.58
C MET A 1 -17.10 -25.40 27.76
N SER A 2 -16.35 -26.36 27.23
CA SER A 2 -15.18 -26.10 26.37
C SER A 2 -15.62 -26.23 24.91
N HIS A 3 -15.98 -25.10 24.29
CA HIS A 3 -16.21 -25.07 22.86
C HIS A 3 -14.86 -25.09 22.14
N THR A 4 -14.41 -26.29 21.78
CA THR A 4 -13.32 -26.50 20.84
C THR A 4 -13.81 -26.03 19.48
N PHE A 5 -13.55 -24.76 19.14
CA PHE A 5 -13.73 -24.30 17.77
C PHE A 5 -12.79 -25.15 16.91
N ASN A 6 -13.34 -26.04 16.09
CA ASN A 6 -12.62 -26.78 15.06
C ASN A 6 -12.05 -25.77 14.05
N SER A 7 -10.90 -25.23 14.43
CA SER A 7 -9.88 -24.60 13.62
C SER A 7 -9.46 -25.62 12.57
N ALA A 8 -9.75 -25.35 11.29
CA ALA A 8 -8.94 -25.75 10.13
C ALA A 8 -9.72 -25.68 8.81
N ASN A 9 -11.00 -25.28 8.77
CA ASN A 9 -11.68 -25.10 7.49
C ASN A 9 -11.34 -23.72 6.88
N ASP A 10 -10.11 -23.63 6.40
CA ASP A 10 -9.67 -23.04 5.15
C ASP A 10 -10.72 -22.20 4.40
N ARG A 11 -11.09 -21.03 4.96
CA ARG A 11 -11.99 -20.07 4.29
C ARG A 11 -11.27 -19.44 3.11
N GLN A 12 -11.16 -20.18 2.01
CA GLN A 12 -10.51 -19.71 0.78
C GLN A 12 -11.13 -18.40 0.27
N TRP A 13 -12.45 -18.22 0.45
CA TRP A 13 -13.13 -16.96 0.11
C TRP A 13 -12.60 -15.76 0.90
N LEU A 14 -12.24 -15.97 2.17
CA LEU A 14 -11.69 -14.93 3.05
C LEU A 14 -10.26 -14.61 2.62
N LYS A 15 -9.42 -15.63 2.39
CA LYS A 15 -8.06 -15.47 1.85
C LYS A 15 -8.05 -14.73 0.50
N ARG A 16 -8.94 -15.11 -0.42
CA ARG A 16 -9.09 -14.45 -1.74
C ARG A 16 -9.52 -12.98 -1.60
N THR A 17 -10.47 -12.69 -0.70
CA THR A 17 -10.91 -11.30 -0.44
C THR A 17 -9.77 -10.46 0.15
N HIS A 18 -9.04 -10.99 1.13
CA HIS A 18 -7.88 -10.31 1.70
C HIS A 18 -6.79 -10.06 0.66
N GLN A 19 -6.50 -11.06 -0.19
CA GLN A 19 -5.52 -10.92 -1.25
C GLN A 19 -5.93 -9.86 -2.27
N LYS A 20 -7.21 -9.82 -2.69
CA LYS A 20 -7.73 -8.81 -3.61
C LYS A 20 -7.58 -7.40 -3.04
N ARG A 21 -7.92 -7.21 -1.75
CA ARG A 21 -7.74 -5.92 -1.06
C ARG A 21 -6.26 -5.53 -0.97
N ARG A 22 -5.39 -6.49 -0.66
CA ARG A 22 -3.93 -6.26 -0.61
C ARG A 22 -3.40 -5.84 -1.96
N ASN A 23 -3.72 -6.57 -3.03
CA ASN A 23 -3.28 -6.26 -4.39
C ASN A 23 -3.76 -4.88 -4.84
N ARG A 24 -5.02 -4.52 -4.56
CA ARG A 24 -5.54 -3.18 -4.85
C ARG A 24 -4.75 -2.08 -4.14
N SER A 25 -4.46 -2.25 -2.86
CA SER A 25 -3.62 -1.30 -2.12
C SER A 25 -2.20 -1.24 -2.70
N VAL A 26 -1.66 -2.34 -3.20
CA VAL A 26 -0.33 -2.34 -3.84
C VAL A 26 -0.32 -1.52 -5.12
N GLU A 27 -1.28 -1.75 -6.00
CA GLU A 27 -1.39 -1.04 -7.28
C GLU A 27 -1.59 0.46 -7.08
N LEU A 28 -2.52 0.85 -6.21
CA LEU A 28 -2.76 2.26 -5.87
C LEU A 28 -1.50 2.92 -5.28
N GLY A 29 -0.74 2.19 -4.46
CA GLY A 29 0.46 2.73 -3.82
C GLY A 29 1.59 2.95 -4.83
N LYS A 30 1.78 2.00 -5.76
CA LYS A 30 2.74 2.15 -6.87
C LYS A 30 2.37 3.33 -7.77
N GLN A 31 1.08 3.48 -8.11
CA GLN A 31 0.61 4.62 -8.90
C GLN A 31 0.82 5.95 -8.17
N ALA A 32 0.52 6.00 -6.87
CA ALA A 32 0.72 7.19 -6.06
C ALA A 32 2.20 7.59 -5.96
N ILE A 33 3.11 6.62 -5.77
CA ILE A 33 4.56 6.86 -5.77
C ILE A 33 5.02 7.38 -7.14
N ASN A 34 4.62 6.73 -8.24
CA ASN A 34 4.98 7.19 -9.59
C ASN A 34 4.50 8.62 -9.87
N LEU A 35 3.30 8.98 -9.40
CA LEU A 35 2.77 10.33 -9.54
C LEU A 35 3.53 11.35 -8.68
N LEU A 36 3.96 10.98 -7.48
CA LEU A 36 4.78 11.84 -6.64
C LEU A 36 6.16 12.09 -7.26
N VAL A 37 6.80 11.04 -7.78
CA VAL A 37 8.06 11.13 -8.52
C VAL A 37 7.90 12.03 -9.75
N LYS A 38 6.84 11.83 -10.55
CA LYS A 38 6.56 12.67 -11.72
C LYS A 38 6.30 14.14 -11.35
N LYS A 39 5.68 14.40 -10.20
CA LYS A 39 5.43 15.75 -9.68
C LYS A 39 6.67 16.37 -9.00
N GLY A 40 7.77 15.63 -8.86
CA GLY A 40 8.95 16.08 -8.10
C GLY A 40 8.68 16.34 -6.62
N LYS A 41 7.62 15.73 -6.08
CA LYS A 41 7.25 15.89 -4.66
C LYS A 41 7.90 14.80 -3.82
N PRO A 42 8.22 15.09 -2.55
CA PRO A 42 8.80 14.09 -1.67
C PRO A 42 7.82 12.92 -1.49
N VAL A 43 8.31 11.71 -1.73
CA VAL A 43 7.57 10.47 -1.52
C VAL A 43 7.54 10.20 -0.01
N THR A 44 6.56 10.75 0.68
CA THR A 44 6.34 10.52 2.13
C THR A 44 5.04 9.76 2.33
N TYR A 45 4.90 9.09 3.48
CA TYR A 45 3.68 8.33 3.80
C TYR A 45 2.40 9.18 3.70
N THR A 46 2.46 10.43 4.14
CA THR A 46 1.32 11.37 4.09
C THR A 46 0.96 11.75 2.66
N ASN A 47 1.97 12.04 1.83
CA ASN A 47 1.75 12.39 0.43
C ASN A 47 1.24 11.21 -0.38
N VAL A 48 1.77 10.00 -0.13
CA VAL A 48 1.28 8.77 -0.78
C VAL A 48 -0.17 8.52 -0.36
N ALA A 49 -0.52 8.66 0.91
CA ALA A 49 -1.89 8.51 1.38
C ALA A 49 -2.84 9.54 0.73
N ALA A 50 -2.45 10.81 0.68
CA ALA A 50 -3.25 11.86 0.04
C ALA A 50 -3.47 11.61 -1.45
N ILE A 51 -2.39 11.37 -2.20
CA ILE A 51 -2.46 11.09 -3.65
C ILE A 51 -3.25 9.79 -3.92
N SER A 52 -3.04 8.75 -3.12
CA SER A 52 -3.80 7.50 -3.28
C SER A 52 -5.29 7.70 -3.10
N LYS A 53 -5.71 8.63 -2.22
CA LYS A 53 -7.11 8.98 -2.01
C LYS A 53 -7.69 9.76 -3.20
N GLU A 54 -6.89 10.58 -3.86
CA GLU A 54 -7.29 11.30 -5.09
C GLU A 54 -7.44 10.37 -6.29
N ILE A 55 -6.61 9.33 -6.41
CA ILE A 55 -6.63 8.37 -7.53
C ILE A 55 -7.70 7.30 -7.33
N ASP A 56 -8.00 6.94 -6.08
CA ASP A 56 -8.91 5.86 -5.78
C ASP A 56 -10.36 6.23 -6.13
N PRO A 57 -11.02 5.50 -7.05
CA PRO A 57 -12.40 5.80 -7.45
C PRO A 57 -13.42 5.66 -6.31
N GLU A 58 -13.09 4.91 -5.25
CA GLU A 58 -13.94 4.81 -4.06
C GLU A 58 -13.64 5.89 -3.00
N GLY A 59 -12.58 6.69 -3.17
CA GLY A 59 -12.17 7.73 -2.23
C GLY A 59 -11.66 7.21 -0.88
N ASN A 60 -11.39 5.90 -0.76
CA ASN A 60 -10.87 5.29 0.46
C ASN A 60 -9.35 5.45 0.57
N GLY A 61 -8.64 5.43 -0.56
CA GLY A 61 -7.20 5.58 -0.62
C GLY A 61 -6.45 4.49 0.15
N ILE A 62 -5.19 4.77 0.48
CA ILE A 62 -4.32 3.88 1.26
C ILE A 62 -3.98 4.53 2.59
N HIS A 63 -4.19 3.77 3.67
CA HIS A 63 -3.75 4.20 4.99
C HIS A 63 -2.22 4.13 5.12
N PRO A 64 -1.55 5.09 5.76
CA PRO A 64 -0.09 5.09 5.95
C PRO A 64 0.46 3.78 6.55
N ASN A 65 -0.29 3.18 7.47
CA ASN A 65 0.11 1.90 8.09
C ASN A 65 0.12 0.73 7.08
N THR A 66 -0.72 0.78 6.04
CA THR A 66 -0.75 -0.21 4.95
C THR A 66 0.52 -0.15 4.12
N ILE A 67 1.14 1.03 3.99
CA ILE A 67 2.44 1.20 3.31
C ILE A 67 3.54 0.51 4.10
N ARG A 68 3.51 0.62 5.43
CA ARG A 68 4.47 -0.03 6.35
C ARG A 68 4.30 -1.54 6.46
N THR A 69 3.07 -2.03 6.42
CA THR A 69 2.74 -3.45 6.67
C THR A 69 2.79 -4.31 5.41
N ASN A 70 2.97 -3.70 4.24
CA ASN A 70 3.07 -4.40 2.98
C ASN A 70 4.51 -4.32 2.44
N GLU A 71 5.28 -5.38 2.65
CA GLU A 71 6.68 -5.49 2.23
C GLU A 71 6.89 -5.10 0.76
N GLN A 72 6.00 -5.54 -0.13
CA GLN A 72 6.09 -5.21 -1.57
C GLN A 72 6.00 -3.70 -1.86
N LEU A 73 5.29 -2.95 -1.02
CA LEU A 73 5.19 -1.50 -1.17
C LEU A 73 6.35 -0.80 -0.50
N TYR A 74 6.79 -1.33 0.64
CA TYR A 74 7.92 -0.84 1.39
C TYR A 74 9.22 -0.95 0.59
N ASP A 75 9.45 -2.08 -0.09
CA ASP A 75 10.60 -2.27 -0.98
C ASP A 75 10.59 -1.28 -2.15
N HIS A 76 9.42 -1.06 -2.76
CA HIS A 76 9.26 -0.06 -3.82
C HIS A 76 9.49 1.37 -3.32
N TYR A 77 9.11 1.66 -2.08
CA TYR A 77 9.37 2.95 -1.43
C TYR A 77 10.87 3.15 -1.16
N GLY A 78 11.57 2.11 -0.69
CA GLY A 78 13.00 2.13 -0.43
C GLY A 78 13.84 2.45 -1.68
N VAL A 79 13.53 1.81 -2.82
CA VAL A 79 14.23 2.05 -4.10
C VAL A 79 14.08 3.52 -4.57
N CYS A 80 12.95 4.16 -4.29
CA CYS A 80 12.73 5.57 -4.61
C CYS A 80 13.45 6.54 -3.67
N GLN A 81 13.70 6.16 -2.40
CA GLN A 81 14.44 7.02 -1.46
C GLN A 81 15.90 7.23 -1.88
N ASP A 82 16.55 6.19 -2.40
CA ASP A 82 17.95 6.25 -2.84
C ASP A 82 18.13 7.07 -4.12
N SER A 83 17.13 7.04 -5.01
CA SER A 83 17.16 7.78 -6.29
C SER A 83 16.68 9.24 -6.17
N CYS A 84 15.86 9.58 -5.17
CA CYS A 84 15.39 10.95 -4.94
C CYS A 84 16.41 11.83 -4.18
N ARG A 85 17.50 11.25 -3.67
CA ARG A 85 18.54 11.96 -2.90
C ARG A 85 19.56 12.73 -3.75
N ILE A 86 19.50 12.61 -5.09
CA ILE A 86 20.53 13.14 -6.01
C ILE A 86 20.17 14.53 -6.57
N SER A 87 18.95 15.07 -6.35
CA SER A 87 18.55 16.38 -6.90
C SER A 87 18.59 17.54 -5.89
N LEU A 88 19.25 17.36 -4.75
CA LEU A 88 19.43 18.38 -3.71
C LEU A 88 20.92 18.61 -3.44
N PHE A 89 21.70 18.92 -4.48
CA PHE A 89 22.97 19.63 -4.38
C PHE A 89 23.23 20.41 -5.67
#